data_AF-A0AAX0PZ15-F1
#
_entry.id   AF-A0AAX0PZ15-F1
#
_cell.length_a   1.000
_cell.length_b   1.000
_cell.length_c   1.000
_cell.angle_alpha   90.00
_cell.angle_beta   90.00
_cell.angle_gamma   90.00
#
_symmetry.space_group_name_H-M   'P 1'
#
loop_
_entity.id
_entity.type
_entity.pdbx_description
1 polymer ?
#
loop_
_entity_poly.entity_id
_entity_poly.type
_entity_poly.pdbx_seq_one_letter_code
_entity_poly.pdbx_strand_id
1 'polypeptide(L)' 'IEKTPDTPTEVEISFEKGIPTELNGKKMKFADIIQELNETAGENGVGRIDHIENRLVGIKSREVYEAPAATVLLNAHK' A
#
# COMPACT_ATOMS: atom_id res chain seq x y z
N ILE A 1 -13.97 -1.97 5.40
CA ILE A 1 -14.23 -0.58 5.87
C ILE A 1 -15.01 -0.61 7.17
N GLU A 2 -16.17 -1.29 7.25
CA GLU A 2 -16.98 -1.35 8.50
C GLU A 2 -16.28 -1.90 9.76
N LYS A 3 -15.07 -2.48 9.63
CA LYS A 3 -14.28 -3.05 10.73
C LYS A 3 -12.89 -2.40 10.87
N THR A 4 -12.65 -1.27 10.21
CA THR A 4 -11.38 -0.54 10.37
C THR A 4 -11.36 0.17 11.73
N PRO A 5 -10.18 0.50 12.27
CA PRO A 5 -10.09 1.33 13.47
C PRO A 5 -10.82 2.67 13.29
N ASP A 6 -11.46 3.15 14.35
CA ASP A 6 -12.11 4.47 14.38
C ASP A 6 -11.10 5.63 14.56
N THR A 7 -9.89 5.30 15.01
CA THR A 7 -8.80 6.24 15.23
C THR A 7 -7.81 6.21 14.06
N PRO A 8 -7.41 7.37 13.50
CA PRO A 8 -6.39 7.40 12.45
C PRO A 8 -5.07 6.79 12.90
N THR A 9 -4.39 6.10 11.98
CA THR A 9 -3.02 5.65 12.16
C THR A 9 -2.08 6.55 11.35
N GLU A 10 -1.10 7.15 12.01
CA GLU A 10 -0.06 7.95 11.35
C GLU A 10 1.16 7.07 11.04
N VAL A 11 1.71 7.23 9.84
CA VAL A 11 2.94 6.56 9.42
C VAL A 11 3.90 7.57 8.80
N GLU A 12 5.17 7.50 9.20
CA GLU A 12 6.24 8.31 8.63
C GLU A 12 7.18 7.42 7.82
N ILE A 13 7.46 7.80 6.58
CA ILE A 13 8.31 7.01 5.68
C ILE A 13 9.44 7.91 5.19
N SER A 14 10.69 7.50 5.45
CA SER A 14 11.85 8.19 4.90
C SER A 14 12.35 7.50 3.63
N PHE A 15 12.70 8.32 2.64
CA PHE A 15 13.20 7.86 1.35
C PHE A 15 14.65 8.30 1.14
N GLU A 16 15.45 7.43 0.55
CA GLU A 16 16.76 7.76 0.02
C GLU A 16 16.79 7.41 -1.48
N LYS A 17 17.05 8.42 -2.33
CA LYS A 17 17.11 8.25 -3.79
C LYS A 17 15.87 7.55 -4.38
N GLY A 18 14.69 7.87 -3.84
CA GLY A 18 13.40 7.30 -4.26
C GLY A 18 13.08 5.92 -3.69
N ILE A 19 13.94 5.35 -2.84
CA ILE A 19 13.72 4.04 -2.20
C ILE A 19 13.38 4.27 -0.72
N PRO A 20 12.30 3.67 -0.18
CA PRO A 20 12.01 3.69 1.26
C PRO A 20 13.12 2.99 2.05
N THR A 21 13.62 3.66 3.08
CA THR A 21 14.71 3.14 3.94
C THR A 21 14.35 3.06 5.42
N GLU A 22 13.27 3.73 5.81
CA GLU A 22 12.86 3.90 7.20
C GLU A 22 11.34 3.99 7.30
N LEU A 23 10.77 3.38 8.33
CA LEU A 23 9.35 3.47 8.68
C LEU A 23 9.24 3.81 10.17
N ASN A 24 8.50 4.86 10.51
CA ASN A 24 8.28 5.35 11.88
C ASN A 24 9.58 5.52 12.71
N GLY A 25 10.61 6.11 12.10
CA GLY A 25 11.90 6.32 12.76
C GLY A 25 12.82 5.09 12.82
N LYS A 26 12.39 3.95 12.26
CA LYS A 26 13.12 2.67 12.34
C LYS A 26 13.64 2.22 10.98
N LYS A 27 14.96 2.17 10.84
CA LYS A 27 15.62 1.65 9.64
C LYS A 27 15.36 0.15 9.51
N MET A 28 14.93 -0.26 8.33
CA MET A 28 14.64 -1.66 8.02
C MET A 28 14.75 -1.90 6.52
N LYS A 29 14.78 -3.17 6.10
CA LYS A 29 14.92 -3.49 4.68
C LYS A 29 13.61 -3.12 3.97
N PHE A 30 13.72 -2.76 2.69
CA PHE A 30 12.56 -2.39 1.88
C PHE A 30 11.44 -3.46 1.90
N ALA A 31 11.79 -4.75 1.88
CA ALA A 31 10.81 -5.84 1.99
C ALA A 31 10.06 -5.83 3.34
N ASP A 32 10.75 -5.50 4.44
CA ASP A 32 10.15 -5.41 5.76
C ASP A 32 9.19 -4.21 5.84
N ILE A 33 9.55 -3.07 5.22
CA ILE A 33 8.67 -1.89 5.10
C ILE A 33 7.40 -2.26 4.34
N ILE A 34 7.51 -3.00 3.23
CA ILE A 34 6.34 -3.46 2.47
C ILE A 34 5.44 -4.35 3.34
N GLN A 35 6.01 -5.26 4.11
CA GLN A 35 5.25 -6.16 4.97
C GLN A 35 4.50 -5.39 6.07
N GLU A 36 5.19 -4.49 6.77
CA GLU A 36 4.59 -3.68 7.84
C GLU A 36 3.50 -2.76 7.29
N LEU A 37 3.73 -2.10 6.15
CA LEU A 37 2.70 -1.28 5.50
C LEU A 37 1.52 -2.09 4.97
N ASN A 38 1.71 -3.34 4.54
CA ASN A 38 0.59 -4.19 4.15
C ASN A 38 -0.33 -4.50 5.34
N GLU A 39 0.24 -4.76 6.51
CA GLU A 39 -0.51 -4.99 7.74
C GLU A 39 -1.21 -3.69 8.18
N THR A 40 -0.45 -2.63 8.46
CA THR A 40 -1.00 -1.38 9.00
C THR A 40 -2.01 -0.72 8.06
N ALA A 41 -1.69 -0.60 6.77
CA ALA A 41 -2.61 0.03 5.82
C ALA A 41 -3.81 -0.90 5.48
N GLY A 42 -3.59 -2.22 5.51
CA GLY A 42 -4.64 -3.22 5.35
C GLY A 42 -5.68 -3.19 6.46
N GLU A 43 -5.25 -3.06 7.72
CA GLU A 43 -6.13 -2.86 8.88
C GLU A 43 -6.99 -1.60 8.75
N ASN A 44 -6.46 -0.57 8.09
CA ASN A 44 -7.16 0.67 7.78
C ASN A 44 -7.96 0.61 6.46
N GLY A 45 -8.02 -0.54 5.78
CA GLY A 45 -8.80 -0.76 4.56
C GLY A 45 -8.27 -0.05 3.31
N VAL A 46 -7.01 0.36 3.31
CA VAL A 46 -6.36 1.08 2.20
C VAL A 46 -5.94 0.11 1.08
N GLY A 47 -6.00 0.58 -0.17
CA GLY A 47 -5.42 -0.12 -1.31
C GLY A 47 -6.33 -1.13 -2.01
N ARG A 48 -7.65 -1.03 -1.82
CA ARG A 48 -8.65 -1.83 -2.54
C ARG A 48 -8.95 -1.21 -3.91
N ILE A 49 -8.88 -2.02 -4.96
CA ILE A 49 -9.11 -1.59 -6.35
C ILE A 49 -10.11 -2.57 -6.98
N ASP A 50 -11.22 -2.06 -7.51
CA ASP A 50 -12.18 -2.81 -8.33
C ASP A 50 -12.23 -2.14 -9.70
N HIS A 51 -11.78 -2.83 -10.73
CA HIS A 51 -11.73 -2.26 -12.08
C HIS A 51 -11.95 -3.30 -13.18
N ILE A 52 -12.18 -2.79 -14.38
CA ILE A 52 -12.17 -3.59 -15.59
C ILE A 52 -10.89 -3.30 -16.35
N GLU A 53 -10.10 -4.34 -16.58
CA GLU A 53 -8.83 -4.27 -17.31
C GLU A 53 -8.91 -4.97 -18.67
N ASN A 54 -8.08 -4.52 -19.61
CA ASN A 54 -7.89 -5.21 -20.89
C ASN A 54 -6.77 -6.23 -20.74
N ARG A 55 -7.03 -7.48 -21.13
CA ARG A 55 -6.02 -8.53 -21.17
C ARG A 55 -5.35 -8.62 -22.53
N LEU A 56 -4.13 -9.15 -22.53
CA LEU A 56 -3.33 -9.33 -23.74
C LEU A 56 -4.05 -10.11 -24.85
N VAL A 57 -4.87 -11.10 -24.48
CA VAL A 57 -5.63 -11.94 -25.43
C VAL A 57 -6.89 -11.26 -26.01
N GLY A 58 -7.08 -9.96 -25.76
CA GLY A 58 -8.15 -9.16 -26.36
C GLY A 58 -9.49 -9.21 -25.63
N ILE A 59 -9.55 -9.77 -24.43
CA ILE A 59 -10.75 -9.79 -23.57
C ILE A 59 -10.65 -8.76 -22.46
N LYS A 60 -11.80 -8.34 -21.93
CA LYS A 60 -11.87 -7.58 -20.68
C LYS A 60 -12.08 -8.53 -19.51
N SER A 61 -11.46 -8.24 -18.37
CA SER A 61 -11.72 -8.91 -17.10
C SER A 61 -12.08 -7.88 -16.05
N ARG A 62 -13.06 -8.18 -15.19
CA ARG A 62 -13.30 -7.41 -13.98
C ARG A 62 -12.55 -8.09 -12.85
N GLU A 63 -11.67 -7.34 -12.20
CA GLU A 63 -10.78 -7.88 -11.17
C GLU A 63 -10.85 -7.01 -9.92
N VAL A 64 -10.64 -7.65 -8.78
CA VAL A 64 -10.48 -7.00 -7.49
C VAL A 64 -9.07 -7.26 -7.00
N TYR A 65 -8.35 -6.20 -6.69
CA TYR A 65 -7.00 -6.23 -6.16
C TYR A 65 -6.93 -5.57 -4.78
N GLU A 66 -5.99 -6.05 -3.98
CA GLU A 66 -5.62 -5.44 -2.70
C GLU A 66 -4.11 -5.20 -2.71
N ALA A 67 -3.72 -3.92 -2.66
CA ALA A 67 -2.32 -3.50 -2.65
C ALA A 67 -2.09 -2.34 -1.65
N PRO A 68 -2.17 -2.61 -0.33
CA PRO A 68 -2.13 -1.57 0.70
C PRO A 68 -0.79 -0.83 0.72
N ALA A 69 0.33 -1.56 0.84
CA ALA A 69 1.66 -0.94 0.89
C ALA A 69 1.99 -0.16 -0.39
N ALA A 70 1.69 -0.73 -1.56
CA ALA A 70 1.93 -0.06 -2.84
C ALA A 70 1.15 1.26 -2.94
N THR A 71 -0.10 1.28 -2.47
CA THR A 71 -0.93 2.49 -2.44
C THR A 71 -0.33 3.56 -1.54
N VAL A 72 0.11 3.19 -0.34
CA VAL A 72 0.74 4.13 0.61
C VAL A 72 2.06 4.66 0.05
N LEU A 73 2.96 3.79 -0.39
CA LEU A 73 4.27 4.16 -0.92
C LEU A 73 4.16 5.06 -2.15
N LEU A 74 3.24 4.76 -3.07
CA LEU A 74 3.03 5.58 -4.25
C LEU A 74 2.47 6.97 -3.91
N ASN A 75 1.62 7.08 -2.88
CA ASN A 75 1.14 8.38 -2.42
C ASN A 75 2.21 9.17 -1.66
N ALA A 76 3.03 8.50 -0.84
CA ALA A 76 4.12 9.15 -0.10
C ALA A 76 5.28 9.61 -0.99
N HIS A 77 5.53 8.92 -2.12
CA HIS A 77 6.60 9.26 -3.06
C HIS A 77 6.21 10.40 -4.03
N LYS A 78 4.92 10.64 -4.27
CA LYS A 78 4.45 11.70 -5.19
C LYS A 78 4.74 13.09 -4.66
#